data_AF-A0A7I7P045-F1
#
_entry.id   AF-A0A7I7P045-F1
#
_cell.length_a   1.000
_cell.length_b   1.000
_cell.length_c   1.000
_cell.angle_alpha   90.00
_cell.angle_beta   90.00
_cell.angle_gamma   90.00
#
_symmetry.space_group_name_H-M   'P 1'
#
loop_
_entity.id
_entity.type
_entity.pdbx_description
1 polymer ?
#
loop_
_entity_poly.entity_id
_entity_poly.type
_entity_poly.pdbx_seq_one_letter_code
_entity_poly.pdbx_strand_id
1 'polypeptide(L)'
;MVNVVPRRLIPAWRSVMTAPVLTLNGWVAFNMPRAVTALGGSLLAGLVAVHLYLVTTQPGVPAYFAGYVALLTICCLAAAAAMMLARKPRVPEAGWYLGSLVCLTFLAGYLVSRWVTLPGLEALTGRWDLAPGTFALVFAAGFVVVHTTVLSGINVAYPQRQQWYD
;
A
#
# COMPACT_ATOMS: atom_id res chain seq x y z
N MET A 1 18.64 9.62 -25.14
CA MET A 1 18.11 9.77 -23.76
C MET A 1 16.66 9.33 -23.78
N VAL A 2 16.40 8.08 -23.37
CA VAL A 2 15.05 7.50 -23.39
C VAL A 2 14.35 7.87 -22.09
N ASN A 3 13.32 8.73 -22.18
CA ASN A 3 12.46 9.08 -21.06
C ASN A 3 11.44 7.94 -20.84
N VAL A 4 11.81 6.94 -20.03
CA VAL A 4 10.95 5.78 -19.70
C VAL A 4 10.27 5.95 -18.34
N VAL A 5 9.69 7.13 -18.07
CA VAL A 5 8.74 7.29 -16.96
C VAL A 5 7.49 7.98 -17.51
N PRO A 6 6.28 7.39 -17.43
CA PRO A 6 5.12 7.94 -18.10
C PRO A 6 4.58 9.10 -17.27
N ARG A 7 5.00 10.32 -17.63
CA ARG A 7 4.47 11.60 -17.11
C ARG A 7 2.95 11.76 -17.28
N ARG A 8 2.29 10.82 -17.99
CA ARG A 8 0.85 10.78 -18.28
C ARG A 8 0.03 9.83 -17.40
N LEU A 9 0.64 8.90 -16.65
CA LEU A 9 -0.13 7.94 -15.84
C LEU A 9 -0.78 8.60 -14.63
N ILE A 10 -0.06 9.49 -13.94
CA ILE A 10 -0.56 10.20 -12.76
C ILE A 10 -1.81 11.05 -13.08
N PRO A 11 -1.85 11.88 -14.14
CA PRO A 11 -3.05 12.65 -14.46
C PRO A 11 -4.22 11.77 -14.95
N ALA A 12 -3.96 10.70 -15.72
CA ALA A 12 -5.01 9.78 -16.16
C ALA A 12 -5.62 9.01 -14.98
N TRP A 13 -4.78 8.53 -14.07
CA TRP A 13 -5.20 7.87 -12.83
C TRP A 13 -6.03 8.80 -11.95
N ARG A 14 -5.59 10.06 -11.80
CA ARG A 14 -6.32 11.08 -11.04
C ARG A 14 -7.70 11.34 -11.65
N SER A 15 -7.80 11.45 -12.98
CA SER A 15 -9.06 11.64 -13.71
C SER A 15 -10.06 10.51 -13.43
N VAL A 16 -9.61 9.25 -13.48
CA VAL A 16 -10.44 8.09 -13.15
C VAL A 16 -10.90 8.14 -11.69
N MET A 17 -10.00 8.43 -10.74
CA MET A 17 -10.33 8.47 -9.32
C MET A 17 -11.28 9.62 -8.96
N THR A 18 -11.30 10.70 -9.74
CA THR A 18 -12.23 11.83 -9.58
C THR A 18 -13.56 11.64 -10.32
N ALA A 19 -13.80 10.49 -10.95
CA ALA A 19 -15.05 10.25 -11.66
C ALA A 19 -16.25 10.31 -10.70
N PRO A 20 -17.40 10.90 -11.10
CA PRO A 20 -18.56 11.09 -10.21
C PRO A 20 -19.05 9.79 -9.57
N VAL A 21 -18.92 8.66 -10.27
CA VAL A 21 -19.28 7.34 -9.75
C VAL A 21 -18.37 6.92 -8.58
N LEU A 22 -17.07 7.20 -8.67
CA LEU A 22 -16.09 6.86 -7.64
C LEU A 22 -16.09 7.84 -6.48
N THR A 23 -16.56 9.06 -6.67
CA THR A 23 -16.77 10.04 -5.58
C THR A 23 -18.14 9.88 -4.91
N LEU A 24 -18.92 8.87 -5.29
CA LEU A 24 -20.33 8.67 -4.87
C LEU A 24 -21.16 9.95 -5.09
N ASN A 25 -20.92 10.65 -6.20
CA ASN A 25 -21.50 11.96 -6.53
C ASN A 25 -21.30 13.04 -5.44
N GLY A 26 -20.33 12.87 -4.54
CA GLY A 26 -20.10 13.77 -3.40
C GLY A 26 -21.09 13.60 -2.24
N TRP A 27 -21.95 12.58 -2.25
CA TRP A 27 -22.95 12.35 -1.20
C TRP A 27 -22.38 11.80 0.11
N VAL A 28 -21.22 11.13 0.06
CA VAL A 28 -20.60 10.51 1.23
C VAL A 28 -19.16 10.98 1.33
N ALA A 29 -18.84 11.70 2.41
CA ALA A 29 -17.49 12.07 2.74
C ALA A 29 -17.21 11.94 4.25
N PHE A 30 -16.07 11.37 4.61
CA PHE A 30 -15.64 11.17 5.99
C PHE A 30 -14.46 12.08 6.33
N ASN A 31 -14.70 13.07 7.20
CA ASN A 31 -13.69 14.01 7.65
C ASN A 31 -12.96 13.52 8.93
N MET A 32 -12.39 12.31 8.88
CA MET A 32 -11.60 11.73 9.97
C MET A 32 -10.13 11.51 9.56
N PRO A 33 -9.37 12.58 9.26
CA PRO A 33 -8.04 12.49 8.66
C PRO A 33 -7.03 11.67 9.45
N ARG A 34 -7.07 11.74 10.78
CA ARG A 34 -6.16 10.94 11.62
C ARG A 34 -6.53 9.46 11.64
N ALA A 35 -7.82 9.12 11.61
CA ALA A 35 -8.27 7.72 11.61
C ALA A 35 -7.92 7.05 10.28
N VAL A 36 -8.16 7.74 9.16
CA VAL A 36 -7.79 7.25 7.82
C VAL A 36 -6.28 7.05 7.70
N THR A 37 -5.48 8.02 8.16
CA THR A 37 -4.02 7.88 8.18
C THR A 37 -3.55 6.76 9.12
N ALA A 38 -4.16 6.61 10.30
CA ALA A 38 -3.84 5.52 11.22
C ALA A 38 -4.18 4.15 10.64
N LEU A 39 -5.31 4.03 9.92
CA LEU A 39 -5.69 2.82 9.19
C LEU A 39 -4.69 2.51 8.08
N GLY A 40 -4.29 3.50 7.27
CA GLY A 40 -3.24 3.33 6.27
C GLY A 40 -1.92 2.84 6.90
N GLY A 41 -1.51 3.45 8.00
CA GLY A 41 -0.33 3.04 8.76
C GLY A 41 -0.43 1.62 9.32
N SER A 42 -1.57 1.23 9.87
CA SER A 42 -1.77 -0.11 10.45
C SER A 42 -1.78 -1.21 9.38
N LEU A 43 -2.31 -0.93 8.19
CA LEU A 43 -2.26 -1.85 7.05
C LEU A 43 -0.81 -2.10 6.59
N LEU A 44 0.02 -1.05 6.50
CA LEU A 44 1.45 -1.21 6.20
C LEU A 44 2.18 -1.98 7.32
N ALA A 45 1.86 -1.70 8.58
CA ALA A 45 2.45 -2.42 9.72
C ALA A 45 2.05 -3.90 9.73
N GLY A 46 0.79 -4.23 9.39
CA GLY A 46 0.32 -5.61 9.24
C GLY A 46 1.06 -6.35 8.13
N LEU A 47 1.30 -5.69 6.99
CA LEU A 47 2.10 -6.26 5.91
C LEU A 47 3.52 -6.59 6.37
N VAL A 48 4.17 -5.67 7.09
CA VAL A 48 5.50 -5.90 7.69
C VAL A 48 5.48 -7.07 8.68
N ALA A 49 4.50 -7.10 9.59
CA ALA A 49 4.38 -8.13 10.61
C ALA A 49 4.29 -9.53 10.00
N VAL A 50 3.51 -9.70 8.93
CA VAL A 50 3.40 -10.98 8.21
C VAL A 50 4.74 -11.40 7.60
N HIS A 51 5.48 -10.47 7.00
CA HIS A 51 6.78 -10.79 6.38
C HIS A 51 7.85 -11.13 7.43
N LEU A 52 7.85 -10.42 8.57
CA LEU A 52 8.73 -10.74 9.70
C LEU A 52 8.37 -12.10 10.31
N TYR A 53 7.08 -12.42 10.43
CA TYR A 53 6.64 -13.74 10.86
C TYR A 53 7.17 -14.84 9.94
N LEU A 54 7.06 -14.68 8.62
CA LEU A 54 7.59 -15.66 7.66
C LEU A 54 9.11 -15.84 7.78
N VAL A 55 9.88 -14.75 7.88
CA VAL A 55 11.34 -14.83 7.95
C VAL A 55 11.85 -15.47 9.25
N THR A 56 11.09 -15.34 10.34
CA THR A 56 11.47 -15.85 11.67
C THR A 56 10.98 -17.26 11.95
N THR A 57 9.89 -17.69 11.30
CA THR A 57 9.27 -19.01 11.56
C THR A 57 9.57 -20.07 10.52
N GLN A 58 9.94 -19.67 9.29
CA GLN A 58 10.28 -20.63 8.25
C GLN A 58 11.76 -21.01 8.34
N PRO A 59 12.10 -22.30 8.45
CA PRO A 59 13.49 -22.74 8.40
C PRO A 59 14.05 -22.65 6.98
N GLY A 60 15.34 -22.36 6.85
CA GLY A 60 16.03 -22.40 5.55
C GLY A 60 15.68 -21.27 4.59
N VAL A 61 15.14 -20.15 5.09
CA VAL A 61 14.79 -18.99 4.26
C VAL A 61 16.03 -18.44 3.54
N PRO A 62 16.02 -18.34 2.20
CA PRO A 62 17.14 -17.82 1.44
C PRO A 62 17.48 -16.37 1.80
N ALA A 63 18.76 -16.01 1.77
CA ALA A 63 19.23 -14.65 2.09
C ALA A 63 18.61 -13.57 1.19
N TYR A 64 18.32 -13.90 -0.08
CA TYR A 64 17.66 -12.97 -0.99
C TYR A 64 16.23 -12.62 -0.55
N PHE A 65 15.51 -13.58 0.05
CA PHE A 65 14.17 -13.33 0.60
C PHE A 65 14.26 -12.48 1.87
N ALA A 66 15.23 -12.73 2.74
CA ALA A 66 15.49 -11.88 3.89
C ALA A 66 15.82 -10.43 3.48
N GLY A 67 16.65 -10.25 2.43
CA GLY A 67 16.94 -8.93 1.86
C GLY A 67 15.70 -8.22 1.29
N TYR A 68 14.83 -8.97 0.61
CA TYR A 68 13.53 -8.47 0.17
C TYR A 68 12.64 -8.03 1.34
N VAL A 69 12.51 -8.84 2.40
CA VAL A 69 11.74 -8.52 3.60
C VAL A 69 12.28 -7.26 4.29
N ALA A 70 13.60 -7.12 4.39
CA ALA A 70 14.24 -5.93 4.95
C ALA A 70 13.92 -4.67 4.13
N LEU A 71 14.03 -4.75 2.80
CA LEU A 71 13.71 -3.63 1.91
C LEU A 71 12.22 -3.25 2.01
N LEU A 72 11.31 -4.22 1.96
CA LEU A 72 9.87 -4.01 2.12
C LEU A 72 9.58 -3.31 3.45
N THR A 73 10.20 -3.79 4.54
CA THR A 73 10.03 -3.24 5.87
C THR A 73 10.47 -1.77 5.92
N ILE A 74 11.65 -1.45 5.40
CA ILE A 74 12.17 -0.08 5.35
C ILE A 74 11.20 0.83 4.56
N CYS A 75 10.75 0.39 3.38
CA CYS A 75 9.85 1.19 2.55
C CYS A 75 8.48 1.40 3.22
N CYS A 76 7.89 0.37 3.84
CA CYS A 76 6.63 0.47 4.57
C CYS A 76 6.74 1.41 5.78
N LEU A 77 7.81 1.29 6.57
CA LEU A 77 8.04 2.15 7.73
C LEU A 77 8.31 3.60 7.31
N ALA A 78 9.09 3.82 6.24
CA ALA A 78 9.32 5.15 5.70
C ALA A 78 8.02 5.80 5.18
N ALA A 79 7.17 5.03 4.48
CA ALA A 79 5.86 5.50 4.03
C ALA A 79 4.95 5.85 5.21
N ALA A 80 4.85 4.98 6.22
CA ALA A 80 4.07 5.23 7.43
C ALA A 80 4.55 6.47 8.20
N ALA A 81 5.86 6.60 8.40
CA ALA A 81 6.46 7.77 9.06
C ALA A 81 6.19 9.06 8.28
N ALA A 82 6.31 9.03 6.95
CA ALA A 82 6.03 10.18 6.09
C ALA A 82 4.56 10.63 6.19
N MET A 83 3.62 9.68 6.27
CA MET A 83 2.19 9.98 6.44
C MET A 83 1.87 10.58 7.82
N MET A 84 2.50 10.09 8.90
CA MET A 84 2.10 10.43 10.27
C MET A 84 2.86 11.59 10.89
N LEU A 85 4.16 11.74 10.58
CA LEU A 85 5.06 12.63 11.32
C LEU A 85 5.36 13.95 10.61
N ALA A 86 5.00 14.06 9.32
CA ALA A 86 5.43 15.20 8.53
C ALA A 86 4.50 16.41 8.67
N ARG A 87 5.10 17.58 8.90
CA ARG A 87 4.40 18.87 9.02
C ARG A 87 4.09 19.52 7.66
N LYS A 88 4.87 19.20 6.62
CA LYS A 88 4.67 19.74 5.27
C LYS A 88 3.68 18.86 4.52
N PRO A 89 2.57 19.39 3.97
CA PRO A 89 1.50 18.59 3.35
C PRO A 89 1.94 17.73 2.16
N ARG A 90 3.03 18.11 1.46
CA ARG A 90 3.60 17.32 0.37
C ARG A 90 4.21 15.97 0.83
N VAL A 91 4.65 15.88 2.08
CA VAL A 91 5.35 14.69 2.58
C VAL A 91 4.36 13.56 2.93
N PRO A 92 3.21 13.82 3.58
CA PRO A 92 2.17 12.81 3.74
C PRO A 92 1.63 12.30 2.41
N GLU A 93 1.43 13.19 1.42
CA GLU A 93 1.04 12.79 0.06
C GLU A 93 2.08 11.84 -0.57
N ALA A 94 3.37 12.18 -0.48
CA ALA A 94 4.44 11.29 -0.94
C ALA A 94 4.46 9.94 -0.21
N GLY A 95 4.17 9.93 1.09
CA GLY A 95 4.03 8.71 1.90
C GLY A 95 2.93 7.78 1.39
N TRP A 96 1.76 8.32 1.04
CA TRP A 96 0.66 7.56 0.45
C TRP A 96 1.01 6.94 -0.91
N TYR A 97 1.65 7.71 -1.78
CA TYR A 97 2.12 7.19 -3.07
C TYR A 97 3.21 6.13 -2.91
N LEU A 98 4.17 6.34 -2.00
CA LEU A 98 5.21 5.36 -1.70
C LEU A 98 4.58 4.05 -1.17
N GLY A 99 3.67 4.14 -0.21
CA GLY A 99 2.94 2.99 0.31
C GLY A 99 2.19 2.23 -0.79
N SER A 100 1.57 2.96 -1.73
CA SER A 100 0.84 2.35 -2.85
C SER A 100 1.77 1.67 -3.84
N LEU A 101 2.91 2.29 -4.15
CA LEU A 101 3.92 1.69 -5.01
C LEU A 101 4.44 0.38 -4.42
N VAL A 102 4.74 0.38 -3.11
CA VAL A 102 5.18 -0.83 -2.39
C VAL A 102 4.09 -1.90 -2.42
N CYS A 103 2.85 -1.55 -2.08
CA CYS A 103 1.73 -2.50 -2.08
C CYS A 103 1.42 -3.05 -3.47
N LEU A 104 1.42 -2.23 -4.52
CA LEU A 104 1.19 -2.68 -5.90
C LEU A 104 2.33 -3.57 -6.40
N THR A 105 3.58 -3.23 -6.07
CA THR A 105 4.75 -4.06 -6.39
C THR A 105 4.64 -5.42 -5.69
N PHE A 106 4.27 -5.42 -4.40
CA PHE A 106 3.99 -6.64 -3.65
C PHE A 106 2.86 -7.45 -4.28
N LEU A 107 1.72 -6.83 -4.62
CA LEU A 107 0.57 -7.52 -5.22
C LEU A 107 0.93 -8.16 -6.56
N ALA A 108 1.69 -7.45 -7.41
CA ALA A 108 2.18 -7.99 -8.67
C ALA A 108 3.10 -9.20 -8.43
N GLY A 109 4.07 -9.07 -7.53
CA GLY A 109 4.97 -10.17 -7.16
C GLY A 109 4.21 -11.37 -6.54
N TYR A 110 3.23 -11.10 -5.67
CA TYR A 110 2.37 -12.10 -5.06
C TYR A 110 1.62 -12.89 -6.12
N LEU A 111 0.97 -12.22 -7.07
CA LEU A 111 0.25 -12.88 -8.16
C LEU A 111 1.19 -13.71 -9.05
N VAL A 112 2.35 -13.16 -9.44
CA VAL A 112 3.35 -13.90 -10.24
C VAL A 112 3.84 -15.14 -9.49
N SER A 113 4.11 -15.01 -8.19
CA SER A 113 4.54 -16.12 -7.34
C SER A 113 3.48 -17.21 -7.16
N ARG A 114 2.23 -17.01 -7.62
CA ARG A 114 1.21 -18.07 -7.68
C ARG A 114 1.39 -19.01 -8.86
N TRP A 115 2.11 -18.58 -9.89
CA TRP A 115 2.38 -19.35 -11.11
C TRP A 115 3.83 -19.79 -11.20
N VAL A 116 4.74 -19.10 -10.51
CA VAL A 116 6.18 -19.34 -10.54
C VAL A 116 6.68 -19.65 -9.14
N THR A 117 7.37 -20.78 -9.00
CA THR A 117 8.08 -21.14 -7.77
C THR A 117 9.53 -20.63 -7.81
N LEU A 118 9.99 -20.06 -6.71
CA LEU A 118 11.37 -19.59 -6.58
C LEU A 118 12.22 -20.63 -5.82
N PRO A 119 13.49 -20.85 -6.22
CA PRO A 119 14.38 -21.80 -5.55
C PRO A 119 14.57 -21.49 -4.07
N GLY A 120 14.24 -22.43 -3.18
CA GLY A 120 14.30 -22.26 -1.73
C GLY A 120 13.10 -21.53 -1.12
N LEU A 121 12.05 -21.26 -1.90
CA LEU A 121 10.77 -20.69 -1.45
C LEU A 121 9.58 -21.53 -1.91
N GLU A 122 9.79 -22.81 -2.22
CA GLU A 122 8.75 -23.73 -2.69
C GLU A 122 7.63 -23.91 -1.66
N ALA A 123 7.97 -23.79 -0.37
CA ALA A 123 6.99 -23.81 0.71
C ALA A 123 6.06 -22.59 0.74
N LEU A 124 6.47 -21.47 0.11
CA LEU A 124 5.80 -20.17 0.16
C LEU A 124 5.18 -19.75 -1.18
N THR A 125 5.75 -20.20 -2.29
CA THR A 125 5.35 -19.88 -3.66
C THR A 125 4.52 -21.02 -4.28
N GLY A 126 3.71 -20.73 -5.29
CA GLY A 126 2.80 -21.70 -5.92
C GLY A 126 1.58 -22.13 -5.07
N ARG A 127 1.42 -21.60 -3.86
CA ARG A 127 0.43 -22.05 -2.88
C ARG A 127 -0.62 -21.02 -2.50
N TRP A 128 -1.87 -21.23 -2.92
CA TRP A 128 -2.99 -20.35 -2.57
C TRP A 128 -3.52 -20.50 -1.15
N ASP A 129 -3.23 -21.63 -0.51
CA ASP A 129 -3.73 -22.05 0.81
C ASP A 129 -2.95 -21.47 2.00
N LEU A 130 -1.84 -20.76 1.74
CA LEU A 130 -0.99 -20.23 2.80
C LEU A 130 -1.64 -19.01 3.47
N ALA A 131 -2.10 -19.19 4.71
CA ALA A 131 -2.76 -18.12 5.49
C ALA A 131 -1.93 -16.83 5.61
N PRO A 132 -0.62 -16.85 5.94
CA PRO A 132 0.23 -15.66 5.87
C PRO A 132 0.18 -14.93 4.52
N GLY A 133 0.16 -15.66 3.40
CA GLY A 133 0.04 -15.07 2.07
C GLY A 133 -1.28 -14.32 1.87
N THR A 134 -2.37 -14.88 2.39
CA THR A 134 -3.69 -14.24 2.33
C THR A 134 -3.75 -12.98 3.19
N PHE A 135 -3.19 -13.00 4.40
CA PHE A 135 -3.11 -11.79 5.23
C PHE A 135 -2.29 -10.69 4.54
N ALA A 136 -1.13 -11.03 3.97
CA ALA A 136 -0.31 -10.07 3.23
C ALA A 136 -1.07 -9.47 2.03
N LEU A 137 -1.82 -10.30 1.28
CA LEU A 137 -2.70 -9.85 0.21
C LEU A 137 -3.74 -8.84 0.72
N VAL A 138 -4.45 -9.18 1.80
CA VAL A 138 -5.50 -8.33 2.38
C VAL A 138 -4.93 -7.00 2.87
N PHE A 139 -3.78 -7.00 3.54
CA PHE A 139 -3.15 -5.76 4.01
C PHE A 139 -2.72 -4.86 2.85
N ALA A 140 -2.09 -5.42 1.81
CA ALA A 140 -1.64 -4.65 0.66
C ALA A 140 -2.82 -4.13 -0.19
N ALA A 141 -3.79 -5.00 -0.49
CA ALA A 141 -4.99 -4.61 -1.23
C ALA A 141 -5.83 -3.60 -0.44
N GLY A 142 -6.00 -3.82 0.87
CA GLY A 142 -6.67 -2.89 1.77
C GLY A 142 -6.02 -1.51 1.77
N PHE A 143 -4.68 -1.44 1.80
CA PHE A 143 -3.99 -0.15 1.72
C PHE A 143 -4.27 0.59 0.41
N VAL A 144 -4.21 -0.13 -0.72
CA VAL A 144 -4.52 0.44 -2.04
C VAL A 144 -5.96 0.95 -2.07
N VAL A 145 -6.92 0.16 -1.57
CA VAL A 145 -8.33 0.57 -1.46
C VAL A 145 -8.45 1.85 -0.62
N VAL A 146 -7.87 1.89 0.57
CA VAL A 146 -7.89 3.09 1.42
C VAL A 146 -7.30 4.29 0.67
N HIS A 147 -6.16 4.16 0.01
CA HIS A 147 -5.59 5.28 -0.74
C HIS A 147 -6.49 5.71 -1.92
N THR A 148 -7.15 4.79 -2.62
CA THR A 148 -8.12 5.16 -3.67
C THR A 148 -9.32 5.94 -3.11
N THR A 149 -9.79 5.62 -1.90
CA THR A 149 -10.84 6.43 -1.23
C THR A 149 -10.37 7.82 -0.85
N VAL A 150 -9.06 7.98 -0.57
CA VAL A 150 -8.45 9.30 -0.32
C VAL A 150 -8.35 10.11 -1.61
N LEU A 151 -7.93 9.48 -2.72
CA LEU A 151 -7.82 10.14 -4.03
C LEU A 151 -9.16 10.53 -4.64
N SER A 152 -10.22 9.76 -4.37
CA SER A 152 -11.60 10.07 -4.78
C SER A 152 -12.29 11.12 -3.89
N GLY A 153 -11.69 11.50 -2.76
CA GLY A 153 -12.28 12.47 -1.85
C GLY A 153 -13.40 11.92 -0.97
N ILE A 154 -13.65 10.60 -0.97
CA ILE A 154 -14.55 9.95 -0.01
C ILE A 154 -13.96 10.07 1.41
N ASN A 155 -12.66 9.82 1.54
CA ASN A 155 -11.95 9.92 2.81
C ASN A 155 -10.95 11.07 2.75
N VAL A 156 -10.88 11.85 3.81
CA VAL A 156 -9.78 12.82 3.97
C VAL A 156 -8.65 12.15 4.75
N ALA A 157 -7.40 12.39 4.36
CA ALA A 157 -6.22 11.95 5.11
C ALA A 157 -5.47 13.15 5.72
N TYR A 158 -4.78 12.92 6.84
CA TYR A 158 -3.95 13.97 7.47
C TYR A 158 -2.87 14.48 6.49
N PRO A 159 -2.62 15.80 6.41
CA PRO A 159 -3.09 16.88 7.29
C PRO A 159 -4.34 17.61 6.80
N GLN A 160 -4.92 17.21 5.68
CA GLN A 160 -6.03 17.92 5.06
C GLN A 160 -7.33 17.74 5.87
N ARG A 161 -8.23 18.71 5.81
CA ARG A 161 -9.60 18.63 6.34
C ARG A 161 -10.56 19.10 5.26
N GLN A 162 -11.72 18.46 5.17
CA GLN A 162 -12.80 19.00 4.33
C GLN A 162 -13.43 20.19 5.04
N GLN A 163 -13.64 21.28 4.31
CA GLN A 163 -14.50 22.38 4.74
C GLN A 163 -15.94 21.98 4.41
N TRP A 164 -16.71 21.64 5.43
CA TRP A 164 -18.16 21.48 5.31
C TRP A 164 -18.76 22.88 5.28
N TYR A 165 -19.52 23.18 4.24
CA TYR A 165 -20.40 24.34 4.21
C TYR A 165 -21.80 23.82 4.52
N ASP A 166 -22.37 24.30 5.63
CA ASP A 166 -23.75 24.03 6.02
C ASP A 166 -24.74 24.79 5.11
#